data_AF-A0AAE9DMN1-F1
#
_entry.id   AF-A0AAE9DMN1-F1
#
_cell.length_a   1.000
_cell.length_b   1.000
_cell.length_c   1.000
_cell.angle_alpha   90.00
_cell.angle_beta   90.00
_cell.angle_gamma   90.00
#
_symmetry.space_group_name_H-M   'P 1'
#
loop_
_entity.id
_entity.type
_entity.pdbx_description
1 polymer ?
#
loop_
_entity_poly.entity_id
_entity_poly.type
_entity_poly.pdbx_seq_one_letter_code
_entity_poly.pdbx_strand_id
1 'polypeptide(L)'
;MEIKPPTHTLPKMQVEDDRKLNTDPITSHAYKLINGGPRHSTESPVNDDFPPNSANQNPEVEVTLEMYRELVTATQNAKAGFQNQLLIISNLEEKLKEKAQTDKEAISTLEADLKKADILYETELNEKKNSMK
;
A
#
# COMPACT_ATOMS: atom_id res chain seq x y z
N MET A 1 -6.97 50.61 -2.55
CA MET A 1 -7.54 49.43 -1.85
C MET A 1 -6.57 48.28 -2.06
N GLU A 2 -5.95 47.79 -1.01
CA GLU A 2 -4.93 46.73 -1.07
C GLU A 2 -5.63 45.38 -0.85
N ILE A 3 -5.60 44.50 -1.85
CA ILE A 3 -6.29 43.19 -1.77
C ILE A 3 -5.27 42.17 -1.28
N LYS A 4 -5.43 41.68 -0.05
CA LYS A 4 -4.62 40.59 0.50
C LYS A 4 -4.97 39.26 -0.18
N PRO A 5 -3.98 38.38 -0.44
CA PRO A 5 -4.24 37.06 -1.00
C PRO A 5 -4.97 36.15 0.01
N PRO A 6 -5.76 35.17 -0.47
CA PRO A 6 -6.50 34.27 0.40
C PRO A 6 -5.56 33.30 1.12
N THR A 7 -5.63 33.27 2.45
CA THR A 7 -4.93 32.30 3.28
C THR A 7 -5.70 30.98 3.28
N HIS A 8 -5.18 29.96 2.60
CA HIS A 8 -5.75 28.62 2.69
C HIS A 8 -5.21 27.94 3.95
N THR A 9 -6.03 27.83 4.98
CA THR A 9 -5.69 27.06 6.19
C THR A 9 -5.88 25.58 5.87
N LEU A 10 -4.78 24.82 5.78
CA LEU A 10 -4.86 23.36 5.70
C LEU A 10 -5.46 22.83 7.02
N PRO A 11 -6.36 21.83 6.97
CA PRO A 11 -6.79 21.15 8.19
C PRO A 11 -5.56 20.58 8.89
N LYS A 12 -5.40 20.85 10.19
CA LYS A 12 -4.40 20.18 11.01
C LYS A 12 -4.75 18.71 11.04
N MET A 13 -4.06 17.88 10.27
CA MET A 13 -4.08 16.44 10.47
C MET A 13 -3.52 16.17 11.87
N GLN A 14 -4.38 15.77 12.79
CA GLN A 14 -3.94 15.11 14.02
C GLN A 14 -3.15 13.88 13.57
N VAL A 15 -1.83 13.95 13.71
CA VAL A 15 -0.98 12.77 13.65
C VAL A 15 -1.24 12.06 14.96
N GLU A 16 -2.16 11.09 14.95
CA GLU A 16 -2.20 10.10 15.99
C GLU A 16 -0.84 9.40 16.00
N ASP A 17 -0.15 9.61 17.11
CA ASP A 17 1.20 9.14 17.34
C ASP A 17 1.12 7.63 17.60
N ASP A 18 0.90 6.85 16.54
CA ASP A 18 0.84 5.38 16.54
C ASP A 18 2.24 4.76 16.73
N ARG A 19 3.02 5.31 17.67
CA ARG A 19 4.25 4.71 18.20
C ARG A 19 3.97 3.46 19.04
N LYS A 20 3.02 2.63 18.63
CA LYS A 20 3.03 1.19 18.92
C LYS A 20 3.64 0.49 17.72
N LEU A 21 4.96 0.64 17.59
CA LEU A 21 5.78 -0.39 16.96
C LEU A 21 5.38 -1.72 17.60
N ASN A 22 4.73 -2.60 16.84
CA ASN A 22 4.46 -3.94 17.32
C ASN A 22 5.81 -4.66 17.44
N THR A 23 6.43 -4.58 18.61
CA THR A 23 7.66 -5.30 18.95
C THR A 23 7.34 -6.75 19.31
N ASP A 24 6.60 -7.44 18.46
CA ASP A 24 6.50 -8.88 18.56
C ASP A 24 7.85 -9.46 18.10
N PRO A 25 8.61 -10.14 18.98
CA PRO A 25 9.83 -10.80 18.54
C PRO A 25 9.46 -11.88 17.54
N ILE A 26 10.00 -11.78 16.32
CA ILE A 26 9.94 -12.86 15.34
C ILE A 26 10.48 -14.10 16.05
N THR A 27 9.63 -15.11 16.22
CA THR A 27 10.00 -16.37 16.87
C THR A 27 10.99 -17.08 15.94
N SER A 28 12.28 -16.79 16.10
CA SER A 28 13.36 -17.52 15.46
C SER A 28 13.29 -18.97 15.94
N HIS A 29 13.02 -19.89 15.03
CA HIS A 29 13.14 -21.32 15.31
C HIS A 29 14.57 -21.63 15.73
N ALA A 30 14.77 -21.85 17.03
CA ALA A 30 16.04 -22.29 17.60
C ALA A 30 16.35 -23.71 17.10
N TYR A 31 17.31 -23.84 16.18
CA TYR A 31 17.96 -25.13 15.92
C TYR A 31 18.74 -25.53 17.17
N LYS A 32 18.19 -26.46 17.95
CA LYS A 32 18.92 -27.13 19.03
C LYS A 32 20.00 -28.02 18.42
N LEU A 33 21.24 -27.53 18.38
CA LEU A 33 22.41 -28.40 18.26
C LEU A 33 22.71 -28.97 19.64
N ILE A 34 22.29 -30.22 19.83
CA ILE A 34 22.59 -31.05 20.99
C ILE A 34 24.05 -31.46 20.89
N ASN A 35 24.85 -31.14 21.90
CA ASN A 35 26.08 -31.84 22.33
C ASN A 35 26.34 -31.36 23.77
N GLY A 36 25.92 -32.09 24.80
CA GLY A 36 26.70 -33.19 25.37
C GLY A 36 27.66 -32.65 26.46
N GLY A 37 27.28 -32.70 27.73
CA GLY A 37 28.21 -32.46 28.86
C GLY A 37 29.20 -33.64 29.05
N PRO A 38 30.02 -33.73 30.12
CA PRO A 38 30.19 -32.84 31.27
C PRO A 38 31.65 -32.35 31.49
N ARG A 39 31.77 -31.41 32.44
CA ARG A 39 32.99 -30.79 33.01
C ARG A 39 34.16 -31.75 33.24
N HIS A 40 35.36 -31.36 32.82
CA HIS A 40 36.59 -31.65 33.53
C HIS A 40 37.55 -30.46 33.41
N SER A 41 37.84 -29.83 34.55
CA SER A 41 38.89 -28.83 34.71
C SER A 41 40.25 -29.52 34.64
N THR A 42 41.13 -29.03 33.77
CA THR A 42 42.58 -29.16 33.95
C THR A 42 43.22 -27.86 33.50
N GLU A 43 43.72 -27.09 34.46
CA GLU A 43 44.59 -25.94 34.26
C GLU A 43 45.82 -26.34 33.43
N SER A 44 46.19 -25.50 32.47
CA SER A 44 47.50 -25.50 31.82
C SER A 44 47.81 -24.07 31.37
N PRO A 45 49.08 -23.65 31.44
CA PRO A 45 49.44 -22.23 31.49
C PRO A 45 49.18 -21.59 30.13
N VAL A 46 48.52 -20.44 30.16
CA VAL A 46 48.25 -19.62 28.97
C VAL A 46 49.59 -19.05 28.52
N ASN A 47 50.16 -19.58 27.44
CA ASN A 47 51.14 -18.83 26.66
C ASN A 47 50.35 -17.77 25.88
N ASP A 48 50.47 -16.51 26.31
CA ASP A 48 49.88 -15.32 25.69
C ASP A 48 50.55 -14.99 24.34
N ASP A 49 50.48 -15.90 23.36
CA ASP A 49 51.05 -15.64 22.03
C ASP A 49 50.21 -16.22 20.88
N PHE A 50 48.88 -16.07 20.99
CA PHE A 50 47.99 -16.22 19.84
C PHE A 50 47.52 -14.84 19.37
N PRO A 51 47.70 -14.48 18.08
CA PRO A 51 47.05 -13.29 17.54
C PRO A 51 45.53 -13.41 17.70
N PRO A 52 44.80 -12.32 17.96
CA PRO A 52 43.36 -12.38 18.16
C PRO A 52 42.70 -13.01 16.92
N ASN A 53 41.95 -14.09 17.14
CA ASN A 53 41.27 -14.82 16.09
C ASN A 53 40.23 -13.91 15.42
N SER A 54 40.54 -13.44 14.21
CA SER A 54 39.67 -12.57 13.41
C SER A 54 38.33 -13.22 13.07
N ALA A 55 38.23 -14.55 13.18
CA ALA A 55 37.03 -15.32 12.87
C ALA A 55 35.91 -15.20 13.93
N ASN A 56 36.13 -14.48 15.04
CA ASN A 56 35.15 -14.28 16.10
C ASN A 56 34.68 -12.83 16.25
N GLN A 57 34.91 -11.99 15.23
CA GLN A 57 34.24 -10.70 15.13
C GLN A 57 32.87 -10.90 14.50
N ASN A 58 31.81 -10.71 15.28
CA ASN A 58 30.49 -10.40 14.73
C ASN A 58 30.68 -9.18 13.81
N PRO A 59 30.29 -9.22 12.52
CA PRO A 59 30.51 -8.06 11.66
C PRO A 59 29.71 -6.89 12.20
N GLU A 60 30.39 -5.97 12.89
CA GLU A 60 29.83 -4.67 13.23
C GLU A 60 29.74 -3.90 11.91
N VAL A 61 28.56 -3.93 11.30
CA VAL A 61 28.26 -3.05 10.17
C VAL A 61 28.16 -1.63 10.73
N GLU A 62 29.25 -0.87 10.59
CA GLU A 62 29.31 0.51 11.06
C GLU A 62 28.41 1.40 10.19
N VAL A 63 27.26 1.79 10.72
CA VAL A 63 26.36 2.76 10.08
C VAL A 63 26.88 4.16 10.39
N THR A 64 27.31 4.88 9.36
CA THR A 64 27.74 6.27 9.53
C THR A 64 26.53 7.20 9.72
N LEU A 65 26.75 8.33 10.40
CA LEU A 65 25.71 9.36 10.56
C LEU A 65 25.18 9.85 9.20
N GLU A 66 26.03 9.88 8.17
CA GLU A 66 25.66 10.28 6.82
C GLU A 66 24.73 9.25 6.17
N MET A 67 25.07 7.96 6.25
CA MET A 67 24.19 6.89 5.76
C MET A 67 22.81 6.91 6.43
N TYR A 68 22.76 7.20 7.73
CA TYR A 68 21.49 7.35 8.44
C TYR A 68 20.67 8.53 7.90
N ARG A 69 21.30 9.68 7.65
CA ARG A 69 20.61 10.86 7.10
C ARG A 69 20.07 10.60 5.71
N GLU A 70 20.87 10.01 4.83
CA GLU A 70 20.45 9.62 3.48
C GLU A 70 19.26 8.65 3.53
N LEU A 71 19.31 7.64 4.41
CA LEU A 71 18.20 6.70 4.60
C LEU A 71 16.91 7.40 5.07
N VAL A 72 17.02 8.36 6.00
CA VAL A 72 15.86 9.14 6.47
C VAL A 72 15.26 9.96 5.33
N THR A 73 16.09 10.64 4.54
CA THR A 73 15.63 11.42 3.38
C THR A 73 14.99 10.52 2.33
N ALA A 74 15.60 9.38 2.00
CA ALA A 74 15.03 8.41 1.07
C ALA A 74 13.67 7.89 1.55
N THR A 75 13.55 7.61 2.86
CA THR A 75 12.30 7.15 3.47
C THR A 75 11.21 8.22 3.41
N GLN A 76 11.55 9.48 3.67
CA GLN A 76 10.61 10.61 3.56
C GLN A 76 10.12 10.80 2.12
N ASN A 77 11.02 10.73 1.14
CA ASN A 77 10.68 10.83 -0.28
C ASN A 77 9.79 9.65 -0.72
N ALA A 78 10.12 8.42 -0.29
CA ALA A 78 9.30 7.25 -0.57
C ALA A 78 7.90 7.37 0.04
N LYS A 79 7.79 7.88 1.28
CA LYS A 79 6.50 8.15 1.93
C LYS A 79 5.66 9.15 1.15
N ALA A 80 6.27 10.27 0.72
CA ALA A 80 5.58 11.26 -0.11
C ALA A 80 5.12 10.67 -1.45
N GLY A 81 5.98 9.86 -2.09
CA GLY A 81 5.65 9.14 -3.32
C GLY A 81 4.47 8.18 -3.13
N PHE A 82 4.45 7.41 -2.05
CA PHE A 82 3.35 6.50 -1.72
C PHE A 82 2.04 7.25 -1.45
N GLN A 83 2.08 8.37 -0.72
CA GLN A 83 0.90 9.21 -0.48
C GLN A 83 0.34 9.78 -1.79
N ASN A 84 1.19 10.20 -2.71
CA ASN A 84 0.75 10.67 -4.02
C ASN A 84 0.12 9.54 -4.85
N GLN A 85 0.68 8.32 -4.80
CA GLN A 85 0.09 7.15 -5.46
C GLN A 85 -1.29 6.82 -4.89
N LEU A 86 -1.48 6.87 -3.57
CA LEU A 86 -2.79 6.67 -2.95
C LEU A 86 -3.82 7.70 -3.42
N LEU A 87 -3.43 8.97 -3.53
CA LEU A 87 -4.30 10.02 -4.06
C LEU A 87 -4.70 9.75 -5.53
N ILE A 88 -3.73 9.36 -6.36
CA ILE A 88 -3.99 9.01 -7.77
C ILE A 88 -4.98 7.83 -7.85
N ILE A 89 -4.77 6.79 -7.05
CA ILE A 89 -5.67 5.62 -7.02
C ILE A 89 -7.08 6.04 -6.61
N SER A 90 -7.23 6.82 -5.54
CA SER A 90 -8.53 7.32 -5.09
C SER A 90 -9.26 8.09 -6.19
N ASN A 91 -8.56 8.98 -6.90
CA ASN A 91 -9.15 9.74 -8.01
C ASN A 91 -9.55 8.86 -9.19
N LEU A 92 -8.79 7.80 -9.49
CA LEU A 92 -9.12 6.86 -10.54
C LEU A 92 -10.34 6.00 -10.17
N GLU A 93 -10.45 5.58 -8.92
CA GLU A 93 -11.62 4.86 -8.40
C GLU A 93 -12.89 5.70 -8.49
N GLU A 94 -12.82 7.00 -8.16
CA GLU A 94 -13.94 7.93 -8.31
C GLU A 94 -14.37 8.07 -9.77
N LYS A 95 -13.43 8.29 -10.69
CA LYS A 95 -13.71 8.36 -12.13
C LYS A 95 -14.34 7.07 -12.67
N LEU A 96 -13.91 5.91 -12.18
CA LEU A 96 -14.50 4.62 -12.57
C LEU A 96 -15.95 4.50 -12.08
N LYS A 97 -16.25 4.96 -10.85
CA LYS A 97 -17.61 4.99 -10.32
C LYS A 97 -18.51 5.92 -11.11
N GLU A 98 -18.04 7.13 -11.42
CA GLU A 98 -18.78 8.08 -12.26
C GLU A 98 -19.09 7.48 -13.62
N LYS A 99 -18.08 6.90 -14.28
CA LYS A 99 -18.27 6.26 -15.59
C LYS A 99 -19.27 5.10 -15.52
N ALA A 100 -19.18 4.24 -14.51
CA ALA A 100 -20.11 3.13 -14.35
C ALA A 100 -21.56 3.60 -14.18
N GLN A 101 -21.76 4.73 -13.48
CA GLN A 101 -23.07 5.34 -13.33
C GLN A 101 -23.59 5.91 -14.67
N THR A 102 -22.76 6.63 -15.42
CA THR A 102 -23.12 7.15 -16.74
C THR A 102 -23.45 6.02 -17.73
N ASP A 103 -22.65 4.95 -17.76
CA ASP A 103 -22.89 3.80 -18.62
C ASP A 103 -24.23 3.13 -18.27
N LYS A 104 -24.55 3.01 -16.98
CA LYS A 104 -25.83 2.45 -16.50
C LYS A 104 -27.03 3.27 -16.97
N GLU A 105 -26.94 4.59 -16.89
CA GLU A 105 -28.00 5.50 -17.35
C GLU A 105 -28.20 5.43 -18.87
N ALA A 106 -27.10 5.35 -19.62
CA ALA A 106 -27.13 5.18 -21.08
C ALA A 106 -27.79 3.85 -21.48
N ILE A 107 -27.42 2.75 -20.84
CA ILE A 107 -28.02 1.43 -21.07
C ILE A 107 -29.51 1.46 -20.75
N SER A 108 -29.90 2.02 -19.60
CA SER A 108 -31.31 2.12 -19.22
C SER A 108 -32.14 2.91 -20.23
N THR A 109 -31.56 3.93 -20.85
CA THR A 109 -32.23 4.75 -21.87
C THR A 109 -32.42 3.93 -23.15
N LEU A 110 -31.36 3.27 -23.62
CA LEU A 110 -31.41 2.40 -24.80
C LEU A 110 -32.42 1.26 -24.63
N GLU A 111 -32.48 0.63 -23.44
CA GLU A 111 -33.47 -0.40 -23.14
C GLU A 111 -34.92 0.11 -23.20
N ALA A 112 -35.15 1.34 -22.73
CA ALA A 112 -36.47 1.97 -22.79
C ALA A 112 -36.87 2.28 -24.24
N ASP A 113 -35.94 2.77 -25.05
CA ASP A 113 -36.19 3.09 -26.45
C ASP A 113 -36.42 1.82 -27.28
N LEU A 114 -35.70 0.74 -26.99
CA LEU A 114 -35.88 -0.56 -27.65
C LEU A 114 -37.27 -1.15 -27.34
N LYS A 115 -37.72 -1.08 -26.08
CA LYS A 115 -39.09 -1.47 -25.70
C LYS A 115 -40.17 -0.65 -26.41
N LYS A 116 -39.96 0.66 -26.56
CA LYS A 116 -40.90 1.52 -27.30
C LYS A 116 -40.95 1.13 -28.78
N ALA A 117 -39.80 0.89 -29.39
CA ALA A 117 -39.71 0.46 -30.78
C ALA A 117 -40.43 -0.88 -31.01
N ASP A 118 -40.26 -1.85 -30.11
CA ASP A 118 -40.95 -3.14 -30.17
C ASP A 118 -42.49 -2.98 -30.10
N ILE A 119 -42.98 -2.12 -29.19
CA ILE A 119 -44.41 -1.83 -29.06
C ILE A 119 -44.95 -1.20 -30.35
N LEU A 120 -44.23 -0.22 -30.92
CA LEU A 120 -44.64 0.44 -32.15
C LEU A 120 -44.68 -0.55 -33.32
N TYR A 121 -43.66 -1.39 -33.45
CA TYR A 121 -43.61 -2.43 -34.47
C TYR A 121 -44.80 -3.38 -34.40
N GLU A 122 -45.12 -3.90 -33.21
CA GLU A 122 -46.26 -4.81 -33.03
C GLU A 122 -47.61 -4.11 -33.29
N THR A 123 -47.71 -2.83 -32.93
CA THR A 123 -48.92 -2.03 -33.17
C THR A 123 -49.16 -1.85 -34.67
N GLU A 124 -48.14 -1.40 -35.41
CA GLU A 124 -48.21 -1.23 -36.87
C GLU A 124 -48.51 -2.55 -37.58
N LEU A 125 -47.90 -3.66 -37.13
CA LEU A 125 -48.10 -4.98 -37.72
C LEU A 125 -49.54 -5.48 -37.51
N ASN A 126 -50.14 -5.19 -36.36
CA ASN A 126 -51.53 -5.53 -36.08
C ASN A 126 -52.52 -4.67 -36.85
N GLU A 127 -52.26 -3.36 -36.98
CA GLU A 127 -53.07 -2.46 -37.82
C GLU A 127 -53.08 -2.92 -39.28
N LYS A 128 -51.91 -3.29 -39.81
CA LYS A 128 -51.78 -3.82 -41.18
C LYS A 128 -52.52 -5.14 -41.36
N LYS A 129 -52.50 -6.04 -40.37
CA LYS A 129 -53.27 -7.29 -40.43
C LYS A 129 -54.78 -7.04 -40.44
N ASN A 130 -55.25 -6.05 -39.68
CA ASN A 130 -56.67 -5.74 -39.57
C ASN A 130 -57.21 -5.01 -40.79
N SER A 131 -56.38 -4.22 -41.50
CA SER A 131 -56.80 -3.54 -42.73
C SER A 131 -56.90 -4.45 -43.97
N MET A 132 -56.37 -5.68 -43.90
CA MET A 132 -56.42 -6.67 -44.97
C MET A 132 -57.58 -7.70 -44.82
N LYS A 133 -58.42 -7.56 -43.80
CA LYS A 133 -59.63 -8.38 -43.60
C LYS A 133 -60.87 -7.64 -44.11
#